data_AF-A0A6N7QWP0-F1
#
_entry.id   AF-A0A6N7QWP0-F1
#
_cell.length_a   1.000
_cell.length_b   1.000
_cell.length_c   1.000
_cell.angle_alpha   90.00
_cell.angle_beta   90.00
_cell.angle_gamma   90.00
#
_symmetry.space_group_name_H-M   'P 1'
#
loop_
_entity.id
_entity.type
_entity.pdbx_description
1 polymer ?
#
loop_
_entity_poly.entity_id
_entity_poly.type
_entity_poly.pdbx_seq_one_letter_code
_entity_poly.pdbx_strand_id
1 'polypeptide(L)'
;MTATSHLRGHPIEHNGKEWVYSDTKESTVETHTERACGYCGEHATPEGHDACLGTLPGVMNACCGHGHDNDAYVQFNDKSIARGKEAIKFMNKLRE
;
A
#
# COMPACT_ATOMS: atom_id res chain seq x y z
N MET A 1 -2.99 -6.46 25.65
CA MET A 1 -3.55 -6.15 24.32
C MET A 1 -2.42 -6.22 23.33
N THR A 2 -2.58 -6.98 22.25
CA THR A 2 -1.62 -7.06 21.15
C THR A 2 -1.90 -5.89 20.21
N ALA A 3 -0.89 -5.10 19.83
CA ALA A 3 -1.09 -4.03 18.85
C ALA A 3 -1.38 -4.65 17.47
N THR A 4 -2.35 -4.10 16.73
CA THR A 4 -2.77 -4.58 15.41
C THR A 4 -2.74 -3.45 14.39
N SER A 5 -2.45 -3.76 13.13
CA SER A 5 -2.44 -2.82 12.01
C SER A 5 -2.69 -3.56 10.69
N HIS A 6 -2.46 -2.89 9.55
CA HIS A 6 -2.43 -3.50 8.23
C HIS A 6 -1.13 -3.19 7.51
N LEU A 7 -0.65 -4.13 6.70
CA LEU A 7 0.47 -3.95 5.78
C LEU A 7 0.06 -4.49 4.40
N ARG A 8 0.12 -3.63 3.37
CA ARG A 8 -0.25 -3.99 2.00
C ARG A 8 -1.64 -4.65 1.90
N GLY A 9 -2.57 -4.26 2.76
CA GLY A 9 -3.95 -4.77 2.83
C GLY A 9 -4.12 -6.03 3.67
N HIS A 10 -3.05 -6.59 4.25
CA HIS A 10 -3.13 -7.75 5.14
C HIS A 10 -3.11 -7.33 6.61
N PRO A 11 -3.94 -7.94 7.48
CA PRO A 11 -3.86 -7.73 8.92
C PRO A 11 -2.51 -8.18 9.49
N ILE A 12 -1.92 -7.35 10.35
CA ILE A 12 -0.68 -7.63 11.06
C ILE A 12 -0.85 -7.40 12.55
N GLU A 13 -0.08 -8.12 13.35
CA GLU A 13 -0.07 -8.00 14.81
C GLU A 13 1.35 -7.99 15.36
N HIS A 14 1.56 -7.30 16.47
CA HIS A 14 2.86 -7.26 17.14
C HIS A 14 2.97 -8.38 18.18
N ASN A 15 3.80 -9.39 17.92
CA ASN A 15 3.92 -10.57 18.80
C ASN A 15 4.75 -10.35 20.08
N GLY A 16 5.12 -9.10 20.37
CA GLY A 16 6.00 -8.71 21.49
C GLY A 16 7.47 -8.52 21.09
N LYS A 17 7.86 -8.96 19.90
CA LYS A 17 9.20 -8.81 19.33
C LYS A 17 9.19 -8.07 17.99
N GLU A 18 8.25 -8.42 17.12
CA GLU A 18 8.15 -7.88 15.77
C GLU A 18 6.70 -7.89 15.26
N TRP A 19 6.47 -7.20 14.14
CA TRP A 19 5.23 -7.29 13.40
C TRP A 19 5.23 -8.56 12.54
N VAL A 20 4.14 -9.32 12.63
CA VAL A 20 3.92 -10.54 11.86
C VAL A 20 2.56 -10.46 11.16
N TYR A 21 2.42 -11.18 10.06
CA TYR A 21 1.12 -11.40 9.45
C TYR A 21 0.22 -12.18 10.41
N SER A 22 -1.00 -11.69 10.65
CA SER A 22 -1.89 -12.30 11.64
C SER A 22 -2.31 -13.73 11.26
N ASP A 23 -2.31 -14.08 9.98
CA ASP A 23 -2.72 -15.40 9.48
C ASP A 23 -1.58 -16.43 9.43
N THR A 24 -0.39 -16.06 8.93
CA THR A 24 0.75 -16.98 8.77
C THR A 24 1.76 -16.92 9.91
N LYS A 25 1.73 -15.84 10.70
CA LYS A 25 2.73 -15.50 11.72
C LYS A 25 4.15 -15.28 11.16
N GLU A 26 4.29 -15.17 9.84
CA GLU A 26 5.56 -14.83 9.18
C GLU A 26 5.94 -13.37 9.43
N SER A 27 7.24 -13.09 9.46
CA SER A 27 7.78 -11.75 9.69
C SER A 27 7.42 -10.80 8.56
N THR A 28 6.85 -9.64 8.89
CA THR A 28 6.56 -8.63 7.87
C THR A 28 7.82 -7.97 7.32
N VAL A 29 8.94 -8.02 8.04
CA VAL A 29 10.19 -7.39 7.57
C VAL A 29 10.76 -8.21 6.42
N GLU A 30 10.83 -9.53 6.60
CA GLU A 30 11.45 -10.44 5.65
C GLU A 30 10.55 -10.74 4.43
N THR A 31 9.24 -10.95 4.64
CA THR A 31 8.38 -11.55 3.59
C THR A 31 7.41 -10.57 2.93
N HIS A 32 7.46 -9.27 3.23
CA HIS A 32 6.46 -8.32 2.68
C HIS A 32 6.47 -8.14 1.16
N THR A 33 7.60 -8.39 0.51
CA THR A 33 7.73 -8.32 -0.95
C THR A 33 7.23 -9.60 -1.65
N GLU A 34 7.21 -10.72 -0.92
CA GLU A 34 6.82 -12.05 -1.42
C GLU A 34 5.31 -12.23 -1.48
N ARG A 35 4.55 -11.32 -0.88
CA ARG A 35 3.11 -11.43 -0.75
C ARG A 35 2.40 -10.42 -1.65
N ALA A 36 1.44 -10.92 -2.43
CA ALA A 36 0.56 -10.09 -3.23
C ALA A 36 -0.26 -9.13 -2.36
N CYS A 37 -0.71 -8.02 -2.94
CA CYS A 37 -1.57 -7.05 -2.26
C CYS A 37 -2.85 -7.72 -1.74
N GLY A 38 -3.21 -7.48 -0.48
CA GLY A 38 -4.43 -8.03 0.13
C GLY A 38 -5.74 -7.48 -0.45
N TYR A 39 -5.66 -6.42 -1.26
CA TYR A 39 -6.81 -5.80 -1.91
C TYR A 39 -7.00 -6.25 -3.37
N CYS A 40 -5.98 -6.07 -4.22
CA CYS A 40 -6.09 -6.42 -5.65
C CYS A 40 -5.62 -7.84 -6.00
N GLY A 41 -4.90 -8.52 -5.10
CA GLY A 41 -4.36 -9.85 -5.34
C GLY A 41 -3.11 -9.90 -6.21
N GLU A 42 -2.58 -8.75 -6.65
CA GLU A 42 -1.41 -8.68 -7.52
C GLU A 42 -0.12 -8.33 -6.76
N HIS A 43 1.03 -8.77 -7.30
CA HIS A 43 2.35 -8.33 -6.86
C HIS A 43 2.68 -6.96 -7.43
N ALA A 44 3.71 -6.29 -6.88
CA ALA A 44 4.20 -5.04 -7.47
C ALA A 44 4.56 -5.23 -8.95
N THR A 45 4.45 -4.16 -9.74
CA THR A 45 4.86 -4.20 -11.15
C THR A 45 6.36 -4.52 -11.27
N PRO A 46 6.87 -4.93 -12.44
CA PRO A 46 8.31 -5.16 -12.63
C PRO A 46 9.19 -3.95 -12.25
N GLU A 47 8.66 -2.73 -12.38
CA GLU A 47 9.30 -1.46 -12.00
C GLU A 47 9.21 -1.17 -10.49
N GLY A 48 8.54 -2.03 -9.72
CA GLY A 48 8.34 -1.92 -8.28
C GLY A 48 7.14 -1.05 -7.87
N HIS A 49 6.24 -0.72 -8.79
CA HIS A 49 5.09 0.15 -8.48
C HIS A 49 3.93 -0.63 -7.83
N ASP A 50 3.05 0.10 -7.14
CA ASP A 50 1.78 -0.46 -6.65
C ASP A 50 0.95 -0.93 -7.85
N ALA A 51 0.73 -2.25 -7.96
CA ALA A 51 0.02 -2.82 -9.09
C ALA A 51 -1.45 -2.42 -9.19
N CYS A 52 -2.05 -1.89 -8.11
CA CYS A 52 -3.38 -1.30 -8.21
C CYS A 52 -3.39 -0.04 -9.09
N LEU A 53 -2.24 0.63 -9.22
CA LEU A 53 -2.08 1.91 -9.89
C LEU A 53 -1.28 1.81 -11.18
N GLY A 54 -0.17 1.05 -11.17
CA GLY A 54 0.85 1.08 -12.20
C GLY A 54 1.65 2.38 -12.19
N THR A 55 2.20 2.76 -13.34
CA THR A 55 2.92 4.03 -13.50
C THR A 55 1.93 5.19 -13.68
N LEU A 56 2.01 6.22 -12.84
CA LEU A 56 1.20 7.43 -12.95
C LEU A 56 2.06 8.61 -13.46
N PRO A 57 1.63 9.35 -14.51
CA PRO A 57 2.39 10.48 -15.03
C PRO A 57 2.42 11.66 -14.05
N GLY A 58 3.60 12.30 -13.91
CA GLY A 58 3.76 13.49 -13.07
C GLY A 58 3.72 13.22 -11.55
N VAL A 59 3.72 11.94 -11.15
CA VAL A 59 3.68 11.51 -9.74
C VAL A 59 5.07 11.05 -9.31
N MET A 60 5.48 11.47 -8.11
CA MET A 60 6.73 11.04 -7.48
C MET A 60 6.54 9.69 -6.77
N ASN A 61 5.45 9.55 -6.03
CA ASN A 61 5.09 8.33 -5.30
C ASN A 61 3.58 8.26 -5.08
N ALA A 62 2.99 7.07 -5.09
CA ALA A 62 1.57 6.87 -4.79
C ALA A 62 1.30 5.47 -4.23
N CYS A 63 0.26 5.36 -3.42
CA CYS A 63 -0.26 4.10 -2.92
C CYS A 63 -1.79 4.14 -2.94
N CYS A 64 -2.42 3.05 -3.39
CA CYS A 64 -3.88 2.94 -3.44
C CYS A 64 -4.55 2.84 -2.05
N GLY A 65 -3.76 2.77 -0.97
CA GLY A 65 -4.24 2.52 0.39
C GLY A 65 -4.52 1.02 0.67
N HIS A 66 -4.24 0.14 -0.30
CA HIS A 66 -4.40 -1.31 -0.18
C HIS A 66 -5.75 -1.75 0.41
N GLY A 67 -6.84 -1.16 -0.10
CA GLY A 67 -8.21 -1.44 0.34
C GLY A 67 -8.71 -0.56 1.48
N HIS A 68 -7.86 0.32 2.02
CA HIS A 68 -8.27 1.37 2.95
C HIS A 68 -8.12 2.76 2.33
N ASP A 69 -9.23 3.31 1.83
CA ASP A 69 -9.23 4.61 1.14
C ASP A 69 -8.53 5.74 1.91
N ASN A 70 -8.61 5.75 3.24
CA ASN A 70 -8.00 6.80 4.07
C ASN A 70 -6.47 6.75 4.07
N ASP A 71 -5.89 5.59 3.77
CA ASP A 71 -4.44 5.38 3.69
C ASP A 71 -3.90 5.70 2.28
N ALA A 72 -4.78 5.92 1.30
CA ALA A 72 -4.39 6.28 -0.06
C ALA A 72 -3.69 7.64 -0.09
N TYR A 73 -2.65 7.77 -0.92
CA TYR A 73 -1.95 9.04 -1.13
C TYR A 73 -1.37 9.15 -2.54
N VAL A 74 -1.21 10.39 -3.00
CA VAL A 74 -0.40 10.76 -4.17
C VAL A 74 0.54 11.88 -3.75
N GLN A 75 1.84 11.68 -3.96
CA GLN A 75 2.87 12.71 -3.81
C GLN A 75 3.33 13.15 -5.21
N PHE A 76 3.25 14.46 -5.46
CA PHE A 76 3.68 15.06 -6.72
C PHE A 76 5.14 15.51 -6.68
N ASN A 77 5.70 15.84 -7.84
CA ASN A 77 7.09 16.29 -7.98
C ASN A 77 7.39 17.60 -7.24
N ASP A 78 6.38 18.45 -7.03
CA ASP A 78 6.49 19.68 -6.24
C ASP A 78 6.39 19.45 -4.71
N LYS A 79 6.34 18.17 -4.29
CA LYS A 79 6.20 17.70 -2.90
C LYS A 79 4.81 17.92 -2.29
N SER A 80 3.83 18.43 -3.03
CA SER A 80 2.45 18.43 -2.56
C SER A 80 1.92 16.99 -2.44
N ILE A 81 1.02 16.78 -1.47
CA ILE A 81 0.47 15.45 -1.17
C ILE A 81 -1.05 15.53 -1.09
N ALA A 82 -1.73 14.74 -1.91
CA ALA A 82 -3.15 14.44 -1.75
C ALA A 82 -3.30 13.15 -0.92
N ARG A 83 -4.33 13.08 -0.07
CA ARG A 83 -4.61 11.91 0.78
C ARG A 83 -6.06 11.48 0.69
N GLY A 84 -6.34 10.25 1.08
CA GLY A 84 -7.70 9.76 1.21
C GLY A 84 -8.45 9.75 -0.12
N LYS A 85 -9.74 10.11 -0.05
CA LYS A 85 -10.61 10.24 -1.22
C LYS A 85 -10.10 11.23 -2.28
N GLU A 86 -9.34 12.24 -1.90
CA GLU A 86 -8.76 13.18 -2.86
C GLU A 86 -7.65 12.52 -3.68
N ALA A 87 -6.79 11.73 -3.03
CA ALA A 87 -5.76 10.95 -3.70
C ALA A 87 -6.37 9.99 -4.73
N ILE A 88 -7.46 9.30 -4.36
CA ILE A 88 -8.19 8.38 -5.24
C ILE A 88 -8.70 9.10 -6.50
N LYS A 89 -9.24 10.33 -6.35
CA LYS A 89 -9.68 11.13 -7.51
C LYS A 89 -8.53 11.44 -8.46
N PHE A 90 -7.36 11.82 -7.94
CA PHE A 90 -6.18 12.05 -8.77
C PHE A 90 -5.73 10.77 -9.47
N MET A 91 -5.65 9.64 -8.76
CA MET A 91 -5.26 8.35 -9.35
C MET A 91 -6.16 7.96 -10.51
N ASN A 92 -7.49 8.08 -10.35
CA ASN A 92 -8.43 7.74 -11.41
C ASN A 92 -8.23 8.63 -12.65
N LYS A 93 -8.05 9.94 -12.47
CA LYS A 93 -7.81 10.88 -13.57
C LYS A 93 -6.46 10.66 -14.28
N LEU A 94 -5.44 10.21 -13.56
CA LEU A 94 -4.09 10.01 -14.10
C LEU A 94 -3.93 8.67 -14.86
N ARG A 95 -4.92 7.78 -14.76
CA ARG A 95 -4.94 6.46 -15.43
C ARG A 95 -5.75 6.46 -16.73
N GLU A 96 -6.47 7.53 -17.01
CA GLU A 96 -7.20 7.79 -18.27
C GLU A 96 -6.26 8.33 -19.34
#